data_AF-A0A537CHU6-F1
#
_entry.id   AF-A0A537CHU6-F1
#
_cell.length_a   1.000
_cell.length_b   1.000
_cell.length_c   1.000
_cell.angle_alpha   90.00
_cell.angle_beta   90.00
_cell.angle_gamma   90.00
#
_symmetry.space_group_name_H-M   'P 1'
#
loop_
_entity.id
_entity.type
_entity.pdbx_description
1 polymer ?
#
loop_
_entity_poly.entity_id
_entity_poly.type
_entity_poly.pdbx_seq_one_letter_code
_entity_poly.pdbx_strand_id
1 'polypeptide(L)'
;MNFERLLFRSWFYLRVGYGTYIAFLIGFVSNIIVIYKLAIADTSLVSVFPHLTEFAVIAVVIASPISVIIGLFHMRRTAAFAADASVSTEANPYVYKIVPGKEREVTVPLSILTARVLLKLAGDKLTAEEKQELEGVLAKADKLLMGQSIGLRK
;
A
#
# COMPACT_ATOMS: atom_id res chain seq x y z
N MET A 1 -26.98 2.35 7.55
CA MET A 1 -25.52 2.47 7.33
C MET A 1 -24.91 3.03 8.60
N ASN A 2 -23.88 2.39 9.18
CA ASN A 2 -23.28 2.86 10.44
C ASN A 2 -22.63 4.24 10.21
N PHE A 3 -23.10 5.27 10.93
CA PHE A 3 -22.62 6.65 10.82
C PHE A 3 -21.13 6.77 11.10
N GLU A 4 -20.61 6.04 12.10
CA GLU A 4 -19.17 6.01 12.42
C GLU A 4 -18.36 5.50 11.23
N ARG A 5 -18.82 4.41 10.60
CA ARG A 5 -18.16 3.83 9.42
C ARG A 5 -18.11 4.83 8.26
N LEU A 6 -19.19 5.59 8.05
CA LEU A 6 -19.22 6.62 7.02
C LEU A 6 -18.23 7.75 7.35
N LEU A 7 -18.20 8.21 8.60
CA LEU A 7 -17.31 9.27 9.06
C LEU A 7 -15.84 8.89 8.90
N PHE A 8 -15.43 7.71 9.37
CA PHE A 8 -14.04 7.26 9.25
C PHE A 8 -13.60 7.04 7.80
N ARG A 9 -14.49 6.52 6.94
CA ARG A 9 -14.19 6.38 5.51
C ARG A 9 -14.07 7.74 4.82
N SER A 10 -14.96 8.67 5.13
CA SER A 10 -14.91 10.04 4.59
C SER A 10 -13.64 10.77 5.02
N TRP A 11 -13.27 10.64 6.30
CA TRP A 11 -12.01 11.17 6.82
C TRP A 11 -10.78 10.56 6.13
N PHE A 12 -10.79 9.24 5.90
CA PHE A 12 -9.73 8.58 5.13
C PHE A 12 -9.64 9.14 3.71
N TYR A 13 -10.76 9.25 2.99
CA TYR A 13 -10.79 9.82 1.64
C TYR A 13 -10.31 11.26 1.60
N LEU A 14 -10.71 12.08 2.58
CA LEU A 14 -10.23 13.45 2.70
C LEU A 14 -8.72 13.51 2.90
N ARG A 15 -8.15 12.73 3.83
CA ARG A 15 -6.70 12.74 4.07
C ARG A 15 -5.91 12.28 2.84
N VAL A 16 -6.36 11.24 2.16
CA VAL A 16 -5.71 10.76 0.93
C VAL A 16 -5.84 11.80 -0.18
N GLY A 17 -7.05 12.31 -0.42
CA GLY A 17 -7.30 13.30 -1.46
C GLY A 17 -6.53 14.60 -1.25
N TYR A 18 -6.60 15.13 -0.03
CA TYR A 18 -5.88 16.33 0.36
C TYR A 18 -4.36 16.10 0.31
N GLY A 19 -3.85 15.06 0.96
CA GLY A 19 -2.40 14.81 1.05
C GLY A 19 -1.75 14.56 -0.31
N THR A 20 -2.36 13.71 -1.13
CA THR A 20 -1.77 13.27 -2.40
C THR A 20 -1.93 14.30 -3.52
N TYR A 21 -3.10 14.96 -3.62
CA TYR A 21 -3.40 15.82 -4.78
C TYR A 21 -3.37 17.31 -4.48
N ILE A 22 -3.76 17.73 -3.27
CA ILE A 22 -3.88 19.16 -2.93
C ILE A 22 -2.60 19.67 -2.27
N ALA A 23 -2.21 19.06 -1.16
CA ALA A 23 -1.07 19.49 -0.34
C ALA A 23 0.24 19.42 -1.13
N PHE A 24 0.43 18.39 -1.96
CA PHE A 24 1.57 18.29 -2.86
C PHE A 24 1.67 19.50 -3.80
N LEU A 25 0.59 19.83 -4.52
CA LEU A 25 0.59 20.94 -5.47
C LEU A 25 0.77 22.30 -4.78
N ILE A 26 0.02 22.53 -3.69
CA ILE A 26 0.11 23.78 -2.93
C ILE A 26 1.52 23.95 -2.37
N GLY A 27 2.07 22.91 -1.73
CA GLY A 27 3.41 22.94 -1.15
C GLY A 27 4.49 23.16 -2.22
N PHE A 28 4.37 22.48 -3.35
CA PHE A 28 5.32 22.61 -4.45
C PHE A 28 5.31 24.02 -5.08
N VAL A 29 4.12 24.55 -5.41
CA VAL A 29 3.98 25.92 -5.95
C VAL A 29 4.46 26.95 -4.93
N SER A 30 4.08 26.80 -3.66
CA SER A 30 4.50 27.70 -2.59
C SER A 30 6.03 27.70 -2.43
N ASN A 31 6.66 26.54 -2.46
CA ASN A 31 8.12 26.43 -2.37
C ASN A 31 8.82 27.11 -3.55
N ILE A 32 8.32 26.95 -4.78
CA ILE A 32 8.87 27.66 -5.95
C ILE A 32 8.79 29.17 -5.74
N ILE A 33 7.64 29.68 -5.29
CA ILE A 33 7.45 31.11 -5.03
C ILE A 33 8.42 31.60 -3.94
N VAL A 34 8.51 30.88 -2.82
CA VAL A 34 9.38 31.23 -1.69
C VAL A 34 10.85 31.23 -2.10
N ILE A 35 11.31 30.18 -2.80
CA ILE A 35 12.69 30.10 -3.28
C ILE A 35 12.99 31.26 -4.22
N TYR A 36 12.09 31.54 -5.17
CA TYR A 36 12.29 32.66 -6.10
C TYR A 36 12.37 34.00 -5.37
N LYS A 37 11.43 34.26 -4.47
CA LYS A 37 11.37 35.53 -3.73
C LYS A 37 12.56 35.73 -2.81
N LEU A 38 13.02 34.69 -2.12
CA LEU A 38 14.07 34.82 -1.12
C LEU A 38 15.49 34.67 -1.70
N ALA A 39 15.68 33.81 -2.71
CA ALA A 39 17.01 33.49 -3.22
C ALA A 39 17.34 34.16 -4.56
N ILE A 40 16.35 34.62 -5.33
CA ILE A 40 16.56 35.08 -6.71
C ILE A 40 16.19 36.56 -6.88
N ALA A 41 14.99 36.95 -6.49
CA ALA A 41 14.41 38.25 -6.86
C ALA A 41 15.31 39.46 -6.52
N ASP A 42 16.00 39.42 -5.38
CA ASP A 42 16.85 40.51 -4.89
C ASP A 42 18.37 40.21 -4.99
N THR A 43 18.76 39.19 -5.76
CA THR A 43 20.16 38.80 -5.94
C THR A 43 20.62 38.95 -7.39
N SER A 44 21.92 38.80 -7.65
CA SER A 44 22.46 38.82 -9.03
C SER A 44 21.87 37.73 -9.92
N LEU A 45 21.26 36.68 -9.35
CA LEU A 45 20.59 35.61 -10.08
C LEU A 45 19.33 36.08 -10.81
N VAL A 46 18.75 37.23 -10.44
CA VAL A 46 17.60 37.81 -11.17
C VAL A 46 17.94 38.12 -12.63
N SER A 47 19.21 38.35 -12.95
CA SER A 47 19.67 38.53 -14.33
C SER A 47 19.52 37.27 -15.20
N VAL A 48 19.54 36.09 -14.58
CA VAL A 48 19.35 34.78 -15.22
C VAL A 48 17.88 34.37 -15.23
N PHE A 49 17.13 34.72 -14.18
CA PHE A 49 15.70 34.47 -14.05
C PHE A 49 14.92 35.75 -13.72
N PRO A 50 14.69 36.64 -14.70
CA PRO A 50 14.00 37.91 -14.50
C PRO A 50 12.57 37.77 -13.96
N HIS A 51 11.91 36.65 -14.25
CA HIS A 51 10.53 36.41 -13.88
C HIS A 51 10.32 35.07 -13.16
N LEU A 52 9.36 35.04 -12.23
CA LEU A 52 8.96 33.84 -11.50
C LEU A 52 8.54 32.70 -12.46
N THR A 53 7.89 33.03 -13.57
CA THR A 53 7.39 32.06 -14.55
C THR A 53 8.52 31.27 -15.20
N GLU A 54 9.60 31.94 -15.61
CA GLU A 54 10.76 31.30 -16.24
C GLU A 54 11.49 30.40 -15.25
N PHE A 55 11.71 30.89 -14.03
CA PHE A 55 12.27 30.08 -12.95
C PHE A 55 11.38 28.86 -12.64
N ALA A 56 10.07 29.05 -12.51
CA ALA A 56 9.14 27.98 -12.19
C ALA A 56 9.15 26.86 -13.25
N VAL A 57 9.14 27.21 -14.54
CA VAL A 57 9.20 26.23 -15.63
C VAL A 57 10.48 25.40 -15.53
N ILE A 58 11.63 26.03 -15.35
CA ILE A 58 12.92 25.34 -15.25
C ILE A 58 12.99 24.50 -13.97
N ALA A 59 12.52 25.03 -12.85
CA ALA A 59 12.45 24.30 -11.58
C ALA A 59 11.58 23.05 -11.70
N VAL A 60 10.43 23.11 -12.38
CA VAL A 60 9.56 21.95 -12.63
C VAL A 60 10.27 20.91 -13.49
N VAL A 61 10.90 21.33 -14.58
CA VAL A 61 11.61 20.44 -15.53
C VAL A 61 12.75 19.70 -14.84
N ILE A 62 13.43 20.32 -13.88
CA ILE A 62 14.55 19.71 -13.13
C ILE A 62 14.06 18.90 -11.92
N ALA A 63 13.13 19.45 -11.14
CA ALA A 63 12.66 18.81 -9.91
C ALA A 63 11.88 17.51 -10.20
N SER A 64 11.14 17.45 -11.31
CA SER A 64 10.36 16.27 -11.69
C SER A 64 11.22 15.02 -11.89
N PRO A 65 12.25 15.00 -12.77
CA PRO A 65 13.11 13.83 -12.94
C PRO A 65 13.93 13.50 -11.69
N ILE A 66 14.41 14.49 -10.94
CA ILE A 66 15.10 14.26 -9.67
C ILE A 66 14.19 13.53 -8.68
N SER A 67 12.92 13.97 -8.57
CA SER A 67 11.94 13.34 -7.69
C SER A 67 11.66 11.89 -8.09
N VAL A 68 11.58 11.60 -9.39
CA VAL A 68 11.44 10.23 -9.91
C VAL A 68 12.65 9.37 -9.53
N ILE A 69 13.87 9.89 -9.69
CA ILE A 69 15.10 9.16 -9.35
C ILE A 69 15.18 8.87 -7.85
N ILE A 70 14.92 9.88 -7.01
CA ILE A 70 14.89 9.72 -5.54
C ILE A 70 13.84 8.68 -5.14
N GLY A 71 12.63 8.78 -5.70
CA GLY A 71 11.55 7.81 -5.46
C GLY A 71 11.95 6.39 -5.86
N LEU A 72 12.54 6.23 -7.05
CA LEU A 72 13.01 4.92 -7.53
C LEU A 72 14.08 4.33 -6.60
N PHE A 73 15.02 5.15 -6.13
CA PHE A 73 16.08 4.72 -5.23
C PHE A 73 15.51 4.28 -3.87
N HIS A 74 14.57 5.06 -3.32
CA HIS A 74 13.87 4.73 -2.09
C HIS A 74 13.18 3.37 -2.20
N MET A 75 12.41 3.14 -3.27
CA MET A 75 11.66 1.89 -3.50
C MET A 75 12.54 0.65 -3.68
N ARG A 76 13.74 0.79 -4.26
CA ARG A 76 14.56 -0.38 -4.64
C ARG A 76 15.66 -0.74 -3.66
N ARG A 77 16.08 0.17 -2.76
CA ARG A 77 17.40 0.03 -2.10
C ARG A 77 17.50 0.56 -0.67
N THR A 78 16.40 0.93 -0.02
CA THR A 78 16.47 1.53 1.32
C THR A 78 15.89 0.62 2.41
N ALA A 79 16.56 0.57 3.56
CA ALA A 79 16.02 -0.04 4.77
C ALA A 79 14.70 0.64 5.21
N ALA A 80 14.51 1.92 4.84
CA ALA A 80 13.26 2.64 5.05
C ALA A 80 12.08 1.99 4.32
N PHE A 81 12.22 1.66 3.03
CA PHE A 81 11.15 0.98 2.29
C PHE A 81 10.81 -0.40 2.89
N ALA A 82 11.82 -1.15 3.33
CA ALA A 82 11.58 -2.43 3.99
C ALA A 82 10.79 -2.27 5.30
N ALA A 83 11.11 -1.24 6.09
CA ALA A 83 10.36 -0.91 7.31
C ALA A 83 8.90 -0.51 7.00
N ASP A 84 8.70 0.36 6.01
CA ASP A 84 7.35 0.78 5.58
C ASP A 84 6.50 -0.41 5.12
N ALA A 85 7.10 -1.31 4.32
CA ALA A 85 6.43 -2.52 3.86
C ALA A 85 6.08 -3.47 5.02
N SER A 86 6.98 -3.65 5.98
CA SER A 86 6.72 -4.48 7.17
C SER A 86 5.55 -3.92 7.99
N VAL A 87 5.62 -2.63 8.35
CA VAL A 87 4.59 -1.96 9.15
C VAL A 87 3.25 -1.98 8.42
N SER A 88 3.22 -1.70 7.11
CA SER A 88 1.98 -1.74 6.34
C SER A 88 1.39 -3.15 6.24
N THR A 89 2.24 -4.18 6.19
CA THR A 89 1.80 -5.58 6.15
C THR A 89 1.23 -6.00 7.50
N GLU A 90 1.93 -5.71 8.59
CA GLU A 90 1.51 -6.02 9.96
C GLU A 90 0.22 -5.27 10.34
N ALA A 91 0.09 -4.02 9.92
CA ALA A 91 -1.11 -3.21 10.16
C ALA A 91 -2.31 -3.65 9.32
N ASN A 92 -2.12 -4.42 8.25
CA ASN A 92 -3.21 -4.86 7.38
C ASN A 92 -3.88 -6.13 7.96
N PRO A 93 -5.13 -6.05 8.46
CA PRO A 93 -5.79 -7.19 9.06
C PRO A 93 -6.06 -8.33 8.07
N TYR A 94 -6.11 -8.04 6.76
CA TYR A 94 -6.35 -9.03 5.71
C TYR A 94 -5.11 -9.82 5.29
N VAL A 95 -3.95 -9.54 5.89
CA VAL A 95 -2.79 -10.44 5.81
C VAL A 95 -3.03 -11.70 6.64
N TYR A 96 -3.80 -11.58 7.73
CA TYR A 96 -4.06 -12.65 8.67
C TYR A 96 -5.50 -13.21 8.59
N LYS A 97 -6.38 -12.57 7.81
CA LYS A 97 -7.80 -12.95 7.60
C LYS A 97 -8.12 -13.00 6.10
N ILE A 98 -9.09 -13.82 5.71
CA ILE A 98 -9.56 -13.82 4.32
C ILE A 98 -10.21 -12.47 3.96
N VAL A 99 -9.82 -11.97 2.79
CA VAL A 99 -10.42 -10.77 2.17
C VAL A 99 -11.91 -11.03 1.85
N PRO A 100 -12.83 -10.15 2.26
CA PRO A 100 -14.24 -10.26 1.89
C PRO A 100 -14.49 -10.24 0.38
N GLY A 101 -15.66 -10.73 -0.06
CA GLY A 101 -16.01 -10.83 -1.47
C GLY A 101 -15.51 -12.14 -2.09
N LYS A 102 -15.00 -12.08 -3.34
CA LYS A 102 -14.69 -13.29 -4.13
C LYS A 102 -13.75 -14.27 -3.44
N GLU A 103 -12.79 -13.79 -2.65
CA GLU A 103 -11.86 -14.67 -1.94
C GLU A 103 -12.56 -15.51 -0.87
N ARG A 104 -13.45 -14.89 -0.09
CA ARG A 104 -14.24 -15.58 0.94
C ARG A 104 -15.38 -16.41 0.39
N GLU A 105 -16.03 -15.92 -0.67
CA GLU A 105 -17.26 -16.51 -1.19
C GLU A 105 -17.00 -17.58 -2.25
N VAL A 106 -15.87 -17.52 -2.96
CA VAL A 106 -15.59 -18.39 -4.11
C VAL A 106 -14.21 -19.02 -4.05
N THR A 107 -13.13 -18.23 -4.03
CA THR A 107 -11.76 -18.74 -4.22
C THR A 107 -11.38 -19.74 -3.13
N VAL A 108 -11.42 -19.33 -1.86
CA VAL A 108 -11.00 -20.21 -0.75
C VAL A 108 -11.95 -21.40 -0.56
N PRO A 109 -13.30 -21.24 -0.60
CA PRO A 109 -14.20 -22.38 -0.57
C PRO A 109 -13.92 -23.39 -1.70
N LEU A 110 -13.68 -22.92 -2.93
CA LEU A 110 -13.36 -23.79 -4.05
C LEU A 110 -12.04 -24.54 -3.84
N SER A 111 -11.01 -23.87 -3.33
CA SER A 111 -9.74 -24.52 -2.97
C SER A 111 -9.91 -25.59 -1.89
N ILE A 112 -10.71 -25.33 -0.84
CA ILE A 112 -11.02 -26.30 0.21
C ILE A 112 -11.78 -27.50 -0.37
N LEU A 113 -12.81 -27.26 -1.18
CA LEU A 113 -13.58 -28.34 -1.81
C LEU A 113 -12.70 -29.19 -2.73
N THR A 114 -11.83 -28.54 -3.50
CA THR A 114 -10.88 -29.22 -4.39
C THR A 114 -9.93 -30.10 -3.58
N ALA A 115 -9.33 -29.56 -2.51
CA ALA A 115 -8.45 -30.32 -1.62
C ALA A 115 -9.18 -31.51 -0.96
N ARG A 116 -10.44 -31.33 -0.53
CA ARG A 116 -11.26 -32.42 0.02
C ARG A 116 -11.59 -33.51 -1.01
N VAL A 117 -11.86 -33.14 -2.26
CA VAL A 117 -12.08 -34.11 -3.35
C VAL A 117 -10.79 -34.87 -3.64
N LEU A 118 -9.65 -34.18 -3.75
CA LEU A 118 -8.35 -34.83 -3.97
C LEU A 118 -8.00 -35.79 -2.83
N LEU A 119 -8.25 -35.42 -1.57
CA LEU A 119 -8.05 -36.30 -0.41
C LEU A 119 -8.90 -37.58 -0.50
N LYS A 120 -10.17 -37.45 -0.93
CA LYS A 120 -11.04 -38.62 -1.15
C LYS A 120 -10.55 -39.51 -2.29
N LEU A 121 -10.02 -38.92 -3.36
CA LEU A 121 -9.49 -39.65 -4.52
C LEU A 121 -8.13 -40.31 -4.25
N ALA A 122 -7.33 -39.72 -3.35
CA ALA A 122 -6.04 -40.26 -2.98
C ALA A 122 -6.16 -41.61 -2.25
N GLY A 123 -7.25 -41.81 -1.49
CA GLY A 123 -7.48 -43.05 -0.74
C GLY A 123 -6.30 -43.33 0.20
N ASP A 124 -5.72 -44.52 0.09
CA ASP A 124 -4.59 -44.97 0.93
C ASP A 124 -3.22 -44.63 0.34
N LYS A 125 -3.16 -43.82 -0.73
CA LYS A 125 -1.89 -43.45 -1.40
C LYS A 125 -1.08 -42.41 -0.62
N LEU A 126 -1.70 -41.71 0.32
CA LEU A 126 -1.03 -40.73 1.18
C LEU A 126 -0.47 -41.42 2.42
N THR A 127 0.71 -40.98 2.86
CA THR A 127 1.21 -41.39 4.17
C THR A 127 0.34 -40.81 5.29
N ALA A 128 0.48 -41.37 6.50
CA ALA A 128 -0.23 -40.85 7.66
C ALA A 128 0.16 -39.39 7.95
N GLU A 129 1.44 -39.06 7.76
CA GLU A 129 2.00 -37.72 7.94
C GLU A 129 1.41 -36.72 6.93
N GLU A 130 1.38 -37.08 5.64
CA GLU A 130 0.81 -36.23 4.58
C GLU A 130 -0.68 -35.95 4.82
N LYS A 131 -1.42 -36.99 5.23
CA LYS A 131 -2.84 -36.85 5.57
C LYS A 131 -3.04 -35.90 6.76
N GLN A 132 -2.24 -36.06 7.80
CA GLN A 132 -2.30 -35.21 9.00
C GLN A 132 -1.98 -33.74 8.67
N GLU A 133 -0.95 -33.49 7.84
CA GLU A 133 -0.58 -32.15 7.41
C GLU A 133 -1.74 -31.48 6.65
N LEU A 134 -2.32 -32.19 5.68
CA LEU A 134 -3.41 -31.68 4.86
C LEU A 134 -4.67 -31.38 5.68
N GLU A 135 -5.05 -32.28 6.59
CA GLU A 135 -6.17 -32.05 7.52
C GLU A 135 -5.91 -30.84 8.42
N GLY A 136 -4.66 -30.66 8.88
CA GLY A 136 -4.24 -29.49 9.65
C GLY A 136 -4.37 -28.17 8.89
N VAL A 137 -4.01 -28.15 7.60
CA VAL A 137 -4.17 -26.97 6.73
C VAL A 137 -5.64 -26.69 6.44
N LEU A 138 -6.46 -27.72 6.17
CA LEU A 138 -7.90 -27.58 5.96
C LEU A 138 -8.60 -26.99 7.19
N ALA A 139 -8.25 -27.44 8.39
CA ALA A 139 -8.80 -26.90 9.64
C ALA A 139 -8.47 -25.41 9.83
N LYS A 140 -7.27 -24.98 9.40
CA LYS A 140 -6.89 -23.55 9.36
C LYS A 140 -7.70 -22.79 8.33
N ALA A 141 -7.87 -23.33 7.12
CA ALA A 141 -8.66 -22.70 6.06
C ALA A 141 -10.13 -22.52 6.47
N ASP A 142 -10.72 -23.50 7.16
CA ASP A 142 -12.08 -23.41 7.70
C ASP A 142 -12.22 -22.29 8.76
N LYS A 143 -11.24 -22.13 9.66
CA LYS A 143 -11.21 -21.01 10.61
C LYS A 143 -11.18 -19.65 9.92
N LEU A 144 -10.38 -19.54 8.86
CA LEU A 144 -10.32 -18.32 8.05
C LEU A 144 -11.66 -18.01 7.38
N LEU A 145 -12.38 -19.02 6.86
CA LEU A 145 -13.72 -18.83 6.29
C LEU A 145 -14.74 -18.33 7.31
N MET A 146 -14.60 -18.74 8.57
CA MET A 146 -15.39 -18.21 9.69
C MET A 146 -15.01 -16.76 10.07
N GLY A 147 -13.98 -16.18 9.44
CA GLY A 147 -13.52 -14.81 9.68
C GLY A 147 -12.49 -14.67 10.80
N GLN A 148 -11.94 -15.79 11.28
CA GLN A 148 -10.88 -15.80 12.28
C GLN A 148 -9.54 -15.40 11.65
N SER A 149 -8.60 -14.94 12.48
CA SER A 149 -7.22 -14.67 12.08
C SER A 149 -6.30 -15.88 12.30
N ILE A 150 -5.25 -16.01 11.50
CA ILE A 150 -4.17 -16.98 11.69
C ILE A 150 -2.82 -16.26 11.68
N GLY A 151 -1.84 -16.73 12.46
CA GLY A 151 -0.47 -16.22 12.39
C GLY A 151 -0.23 -14.90 13.13
N LEU A 152 -1.21 -14.40 13.87
CA LEU A 152 -1.00 -13.28 14.80
C LEU A 152 0.00 -13.71 15.88
N ARG A 153 1.14 -13.01 15.97
CA ARG A 153 1.99 -13.07 17.15
C ARG A 153 1.22 -12.39 18.28
N LYS A 154 0.96 -13.10 19.38
CA LYS A 154 0.36 -12.51 20.58
C LYS A 154 1.28 -11.46 21.18
#